data_AF-T0Y286-F1
#
_entry.id   AF-T0Y286-F1
#
_cell.length_a   1.000
_cell.length_b   1.000
_cell.length_c   1.000
_cell.angle_alpha   90.00
_cell.angle_beta   90.00
_cell.angle_gamma   90.00
#
_symmetry.space_group_name_H-M   'P 1'
#
loop_
_entity.id
_entity.type
_entity.pdbx_description
1 polymer ?
#
loop_
_entity_poly.entity_id
_entity_poly.type
_entity_poly.pdbx_seq_one_letter_code
_entity_poly.pdbx_strand_id
1 'polypeptide(L)'
;NVLCKTCYHFCEDDCIMAGRGVPIAIRHLKQAALQYGNSNLLYVPSKRKEERVAIIGGGPTGLMAAWDLAVRGHPVTLYEHEEFVGGQINTIPRYHLDDESLKIDLARWKNLDITWVAGKRAGVDYTPKSLLAEGYEAVLVAIGASKPRELNVPGEHLAGVYHALPFLLAM
;
A
#
# COMPACT_ATOMS: atom_id res chain seq x y z
N ASN A 1 -8.66 3.52 6.39
CA ASN A 1 -8.01 3.82 7.67
C ASN A 1 -6.63 4.41 7.49
N VAL A 2 -5.76 3.84 6.64
CA VAL A 2 -4.40 4.37 6.46
C VAL A 2 -4.38 5.81 5.95
N LEU A 3 -5.13 6.10 4.87
CA LEU A 3 -5.09 7.41 4.22
C LEU A 3 -5.60 8.56 5.11
N CYS A 4 -6.57 8.33 5.99
CA CYS A 4 -7.07 9.42 6.86
C CYS A 4 -6.12 9.77 8.00
N LYS A 5 -5.10 8.94 8.28
CA LYS A 5 -4.09 9.21 9.31
C LYS A 5 -2.81 9.80 8.73
N THR A 6 -2.47 9.40 7.50
CA THR A 6 -1.17 9.70 6.87
C THR A 6 -1.22 10.81 5.81
N CYS A 7 -2.41 11.17 5.33
CA CYS A 7 -2.55 12.23 4.32
C CYS A 7 -2.20 13.61 4.91
N TYR A 8 -1.41 14.38 4.15
CA TYR A 8 -1.13 15.80 4.37
C TYR A 8 -2.31 16.71 3.98
N HIS A 9 -3.51 16.15 3.76
CA HIS A 9 -4.76 16.88 3.52
C HIS A 9 -4.68 18.02 2.49
N PHE A 10 -3.97 17.81 1.37
CA PHE A 10 -3.86 18.82 0.30
C PHE A 10 -5.21 19.32 -0.23
N CYS A 11 -6.27 18.52 -0.12
CA CYS A 11 -7.63 18.94 -0.45
C CYS A 11 -8.18 20.06 0.45
N GLU A 12 -7.64 20.23 1.66
CA GLU A 12 -8.01 21.30 2.59
C GLU A 12 -7.35 22.63 2.22
N ASP A 13 -6.16 22.60 1.60
CA ASP A 13 -5.44 23.79 1.15
C ASP A 13 -6.19 24.53 0.03
N ASP A 14 -6.80 23.78 -0.90
CA ASP A 14 -7.59 24.31 -2.01
C ASP A 14 -9.09 24.51 -1.66
N CYS A 15 -9.47 24.36 -0.40
CA CYS A 15 -10.86 24.45 0.01
C CYS A 15 -11.40 25.89 -0.17
N ILE A 16 -12.48 26.08 -0.93
CA ILE A 16 -13.11 27.40 -1.12
C ILE A 16 -13.50 28.10 0.20
N MET A 17 -13.73 27.31 1.25
CA MET A 17 -14.05 27.83 2.58
C MET A 17 -12.85 28.46 3.29
N ALA A 18 -11.61 28.14 2.89
CA ALA A 18 -10.41 28.77 3.43
C ALA A 18 -10.41 30.30 3.17
N GLY A 19 -10.91 30.75 2.02
CA GLY A 19 -11.09 32.17 1.73
C GLY A 19 -12.18 32.86 2.58
N ARG A 20 -12.98 32.09 3.33
CA ARG A 20 -14.07 32.57 4.19
C ARG A 20 -13.83 32.27 5.67
N GLY A 21 -12.67 31.73 6.03
CA GLY A 21 -12.35 31.31 7.39
C GLY A 21 -11.54 30.01 7.42
N VAL A 22 -12.03 29.02 8.14
CA VAL A 22 -11.35 27.73 8.32
C VAL A 22 -11.76 26.76 7.20
N PRO A 23 -10.82 26.05 6.55
CA PRO A 23 -11.16 25.02 5.58
C PRO A 23 -11.98 23.90 6.21
N ILE A 24 -12.73 23.17 5.38
CA ILE A 24 -13.41 21.96 5.85
C ILE A 24 -12.34 20.95 6.27
N ALA A 25 -12.48 20.39 7.48
CA ALA A 25 -11.57 19.36 8.01
C ALA A 25 -11.81 18.00 7.35
N ILE A 26 -11.64 17.91 6.02
CA ILE A 26 -11.94 16.77 5.16
C ILE A 26 -11.29 15.48 5.68
N ARG A 27 -10.01 15.54 6.07
CA ARG A 27 -9.29 14.37 6.60
C ARG A 27 -9.94 13.85 7.90
N HIS A 28 -10.32 14.75 8.80
CA HIS A 28 -10.97 14.41 10.06
C HIS A 28 -12.39 13.89 9.85
N LEU A 29 -13.15 14.48 8.92
CA LEU A 29 -14.48 13.98 8.54
C LEU A 29 -14.40 12.57 7.92
N LYS A 30 -13.39 12.30 7.08
CA LYS A 30 -13.13 10.96 6.55
C LYS A 30 -12.79 9.96 7.66
N GLN A 31 -11.97 10.37 8.62
CA GLN A 31 -11.65 9.53 9.78
C GLN A 31 -12.91 9.23 10.61
N ALA A 32 -13.72 10.25 10.92
CA ALA A 32 -14.97 10.09 11.64
C ALA A 32 -15.95 9.17 10.89
N ALA A 33 -16.08 9.31 9.58
CA ALA A 33 -16.93 8.44 8.77
C ALA A 33 -16.47 6.98 8.79
N LEU A 34 -15.16 6.71 8.82
CA LEU A 34 -14.62 5.35 8.94
C LEU A 34 -14.76 4.78 10.35
N GLN A 35 -14.64 5.61 11.38
CA GLN A 35 -14.68 5.20 12.78
C GLN A 35 -16.11 4.98 13.28
N TYR A 36 -17.03 5.89 12.94
CA TYR A 36 -18.41 5.88 13.42
C TYR A 36 -19.41 5.36 12.38
N GLY A 37 -18.98 5.18 11.13
CA GLY A 37 -19.78 4.54 10.10
C GLY A 37 -19.73 3.01 10.16
N ASN A 38 -20.40 2.36 9.20
CA ASN A 38 -20.33 0.91 9.07
C ASN A 38 -19.02 0.50 8.36
N SER A 39 -17.97 0.27 9.14
CA SER A 39 -16.65 -0.15 8.64
C SER A 39 -16.61 -1.60 8.12
N ASN A 40 -17.67 -2.38 8.33
CA ASN A 40 -17.74 -3.81 7.98
C ASN A 40 -18.28 -4.07 6.57
N LEU A 41 -18.47 -3.01 5.77
CA LEU A 41 -18.87 -3.15 4.37
C LEU A 41 -17.74 -3.77 3.54
N LEU A 42 -17.98 -5.00 3.11
CA LEU A 42 -17.11 -5.75 2.21
C LEU A 42 -17.24 -5.21 0.78
N TYR A 43 -16.14 -5.22 0.04
CA TYR A 43 -16.20 -4.95 -1.40
C TYR A 43 -16.82 -6.15 -2.12
N VAL A 44 -17.66 -5.86 -3.12
CA VAL A 44 -18.31 -6.88 -3.96
C VAL A 44 -17.66 -6.83 -5.33
N PRO A 45 -17.04 -7.94 -5.81
CA PRO A 45 -16.45 -7.95 -7.13
C PRO A 45 -17.55 -7.95 -8.20
N SER A 46 -17.21 -7.42 -9.37
CA SER A 46 -17.97 -7.60 -10.60
C SER A 46 -17.93 -9.07 -11.04
N LYS A 47 -18.65 -9.42 -12.12
CA LYS A 47 -18.59 -10.77 -12.69
C LYS A 47 -17.12 -11.18 -12.91
N ARG A 48 -16.76 -12.35 -12.37
CA ARG A 48 -15.40 -12.90 -12.49
C ARG A 48 -15.02 -13.04 -13.96
N LYS A 49 -13.77 -12.68 -14.26
CA LYS A 49 -13.12 -12.77 -15.56
C LYS A 49 -12.06 -13.85 -15.56
N GLU A 50 -11.59 -14.22 -16.75
CA GLU A 50 -10.56 -15.25 -16.90
C GLU A 50 -9.15 -14.64 -17.00
N GLU A 51 -9.01 -13.36 -17.37
CA GLU A 51 -7.72 -12.69 -17.48
C GLU A 51 -7.14 -12.41 -16.09
N ARG A 52 -6.10 -13.17 -15.73
CA ARG A 52 -5.39 -13.05 -14.45
C ARG A 52 -4.28 -12.01 -14.53
N VAL A 53 -4.08 -11.25 -13.44
CA VAL A 53 -3.04 -10.20 -13.37
C VAL A 53 -2.08 -10.48 -12.21
N ALA A 54 -0.78 -10.37 -12.47
CA ALA A 54 0.23 -10.41 -11.42
C ALA A 54 0.67 -9.00 -11.02
N ILE A 55 0.85 -8.77 -9.74
CA ILE A 55 1.34 -7.50 -9.18
C ILE A 55 2.58 -7.80 -8.36
N ILE A 56 3.66 -7.06 -8.61
CA ILE A 56 4.95 -7.21 -7.94
C ILE A 56 5.12 -6.03 -6.97
N GLY A 57 5.05 -6.29 -5.67
CA GLY A 57 5.15 -5.31 -4.59
C GLY A 57 3.81 -5.11 -3.88
N GLY A 58 3.80 -5.33 -2.56
CA GLY A 58 2.67 -5.18 -1.64
C GLY A 58 2.59 -3.82 -0.96
N GLY A 59 3.23 -2.79 -1.52
CA GLY A 59 3.09 -1.40 -1.06
C GLY A 59 1.76 -0.75 -1.48
N PRO A 60 1.55 0.55 -1.16
CA PRO A 60 0.31 1.28 -1.47
C PRO A 60 -0.15 1.13 -2.93
N THR A 61 0.78 1.26 -3.88
CA THR A 61 0.48 1.17 -5.31
C THR A 61 0.00 -0.23 -5.71
N GLY A 62 0.73 -1.28 -5.29
CA GLY A 62 0.35 -2.66 -5.62
C GLY A 62 -0.95 -3.08 -4.94
N LEU A 63 -1.14 -2.69 -3.69
CA LEU A 63 -2.38 -2.89 -2.94
C LEU A 63 -3.58 -2.24 -3.64
N MET A 64 -3.50 -0.96 -4.00
CA MET A 64 -4.62 -0.29 -4.66
C MET A 64 -4.90 -0.83 -6.06
N ALA A 65 -3.87 -1.22 -6.82
CA ALA A 65 -4.06 -1.88 -8.10
C ALA A 65 -4.73 -3.26 -7.94
N ALA A 66 -4.32 -4.04 -6.93
CA ALA A 66 -4.95 -5.34 -6.64
C ALA A 66 -6.43 -5.18 -6.33
N TRP A 67 -6.76 -4.21 -5.47
CA TRP A 67 -8.13 -3.89 -5.13
C TRP A 67 -8.96 -3.47 -6.35
N ASP A 68 -8.48 -2.52 -7.17
CA ASP A 68 -9.25 -2.01 -8.32
C ASP A 68 -9.50 -3.12 -9.36
N LEU A 69 -8.48 -3.93 -9.65
CA LEU A 69 -8.60 -5.04 -10.61
C LEU A 69 -9.53 -6.14 -10.10
N ALA A 70 -9.41 -6.52 -8.82
CA ALA A 70 -10.25 -7.56 -8.24
C ALA A 70 -11.71 -7.10 -8.09
N VAL A 71 -11.97 -5.83 -7.77
CA VAL A 71 -13.32 -5.23 -7.81
C VAL A 71 -13.92 -5.29 -9.22
N ARG A 72 -13.09 -5.16 -10.27
CA ARG A 72 -13.50 -5.33 -11.67
C ARG A 72 -13.61 -6.79 -12.12
N GLY A 73 -13.41 -7.74 -11.21
CA GLY A 73 -13.59 -9.18 -11.44
C GLY A 73 -12.37 -9.92 -11.98
N HIS A 74 -11.21 -9.28 -12.08
CA HIS A 74 -9.97 -9.96 -12.48
C HIS A 74 -9.38 -10.74 -11.29
N PRO A 75 -8.99 -12.02 -11.46
CA PRO A 75 -8.18 -12.72 -10.47
C PRO A 75 -6.79 -12.08 -10.39
N VAL A 76 -6.36 -11.72 -9.19
CA VAL A 76 -5.07 -11.04 -8.95
C VAL A 76 -4.17 -11.91 -8.10
N THR A 77 -2.90 -12.03 -8.48
CA THR A 77 -1.86 -12.55 -7.59
C THR A 77 -0.89 -11.42 -7.26
N LEU A 78 -0.77 -11.08 -5.98
CA LEU A 78 0.18 -10.09 -5.49
C LEU A 78 1.39 -10.81 -4.89
N TYR A 79 2.56 -10.51 -5.42
CA TYR A 79 3.85 -11.00 -4.94
C TYR A 79 4.53 -9.94 -4.09
N GLU A 80 4.99 -10.31 -2.90
CA GLU A 80 5.72 -9.45 -1.97
C GLU A 80 7.03 -10.14 -1.56
N HIS A 81 8.09 -9.34 -1.47
CA HIS A 81 9.40 -9.78 -1.03
C HIS A 81 9.41 -10.08 0.48
N GLU A 82 8.76 -9.23 1.28
CA GLU A 82 8.63 -9.41 2.72
C GLU A 82 7.55 -10.45 3.09
N GLU A 83 7.49 -10.84 4.36
CA GLU A 83 6.45 -11.73 4.90
C GLU A 83 5.08 -11.03 5.04
N PHE A 84 5.06 -9.71 4.98
CA PHE A 84 3.87 -8.89 5.19
C PHE A 84 3.76 -7.79 4.13
N VAL A 85 2.52 -7.45 3.79
CA VAL A 85 2.21 -6.35 2.86
C VAL A 85 2.19 -5.01 3.58
N GLY A 86 2.10 -3.93 2.82
CA GLY A 86 2.09 -2.54 3.28
C GLY A 86 3.29 -1.74 2.78
N GLY A 87 4.41 -2.41 2.46
CA GLY A 87 5.63 -1.75 2.02
C GLY A 87 6.03 -0.60 2.96
N GLN A 88 6.24 0.59 2.41
CA GLN A 88 6.62 1.79 3.17
C GLN A 88 5.53 2.31 4.15
N ILE A 89 4.29 1.78 4.09
CA ILE A 89 3.29 2.07 5.14
C ILE A 89 3.82 1.60 6.51
N ASN A 90 4.58 0.51 6.52
CA ASN A 90 5.09 -0.11 7.74
C ASN A 90 6.27 0.68 8.36
N THR A 91 6.83 1.69 7.67
CA THR A 91 7.86 2.56 8.24
C THR A 91 7.29 3.78 8.96
N ILE A 92 5.97 3.95 8.94
CA ILE A 92 5.30 5.07 9.56
C ILE A 92 5.26 4.84 11.07
N PRO A 93 5.72 5.79 11.91
CA PRO A 93 5.74 5.59 13.35
C PRO A 93 4.37 5.25 13.94
N ARG A 94 4.34 4.31 14.90
CA ARG A 94 3.11 3.76 15.50
C ARG A 94 2.20 4.81 16.15
N TYR A 95 2.77 5.91 16.65
CA TYR A 95 1.99 7.02 17.21
C TYR A 95 1.21 7.80 16.13
N HIS A 96 1.59 7.67 14.86
CA HIS A 96 0.94 8.30 13.72
C HIS A 96 0.01 7.34 12.98
N LEU A 97 0.43 6.08 12.81
CA LEU A 97 -0.37 5.03 12.18
C LEU A 97 -0.21 3.73 12.97
N ASP A 98 -1.30 3.25 13.57
CA ASP A 98 -1.32 1.94 14.22
C ASP A 98 -1.28 0.78 13.22
N ASP A 99 -0.71 -0.34 13.67
CA ASP A 99 -0.56 -1.58 12.90
C ASP A 99 -1.91 -2.18 12.43
N GLU A 100 -3.01 -1.84 13.11
CA GLU A 100 -4.35 -2.36 12.79
C GLU A 100 -4.99 -1.64 11.61
N SER A 101 -4.57 -0.40 11.32
CA SER A 101 -5.20 0.43 10.29
C SER A 101 -5.15 -0.22 8.91
N LEU A 102 -4.03 -0.82 8.52
CA LEU A 102 -3.92 -1.54 7.25
C LEU A 102 -4.75 -2.83 7.28
N LYS A 103 -4.71 -3.58 8.39
CA LYS A 103 -5.46 -4.84 8.53
C LYS A 103 -6.97 -4.62 8.40
N ILE A 104 -7.50 -3.55 9.00
CA ILE A 104 -8.91 -3.18 8.88
C ILE A 104 -9.27 -2.85 7.43
N ASP A 105 -8.40 -2.13 6.72
CA ASP A 105 -8.63 -1.81 5.30
C ASP A 105 -8.64 -3.08 4.44
N LEU A 106 -7.71 -4.02 4.67
CA LEU A 106 -7.61 -5.29 3.96
C LEU A 106 -8.72 -6.30 4.33
N ALA A 107 -9.24 -6.26 5.57
CA ALA A 107 -10.34 -7.13 6.00
C ALA A 107 -11.60 -6.97 5.13
N ARG A 108 -11.78 -5.77 4.56
CA ARG A 108 -12.89 -5.47 3.63
C ARG A 108 -12.74 -6.14 2.26
N TRP A 109 -11.57 -6.69 1.96
CA TRP A 109 -11.25 -7.32 0.68
C TRP A 109 -11.54 -8.83 0.68
N LYS A 110 -12.14 -9.35 1.76
CA LYS A 110 -12.43 -10.78 1.94
C LYS A 110 -13.12 -11.47 0.75
N ASN A 111 -13.95 -10.76 -0.01
CA ASN A 111 -14.68 -11.31 -1.15
C ASN A 111 -13.98 -11.10 -2.50
N LEU A 112 -12.81 -10.46 -2.52
CA LEU A 112 -12.05 -10.18 -3.73
C LEU A 112 -11.15 -11.38 -4.06
N ASP A 113 -11.03 -11.71 -5.34
CA ASP A 113 -10.16 -12.78 -5.86
C ASP A 113 -8.70 -12.29 -5.90
N ILE A 114 -8.08 -12.21 -4.72
CA ILE A 114 -6.69 -11.76 -4.53
C ILE A 114 -5.92 -12.87 -3.80
N THR A 115 -4.89 -13.41 -4.44
CA THR A 115 -3.93 -14.35 -3.86
C THR A 115 -2.66 -13.61 -3.44
N TRP A 116 -2.17 -13.90 -2.24
CA TRP A 116 -0.97 -13.30 -1.68
C TRP A 116 0.20 -14.29 -1.72
N VAL A 117 1.32 -13.88 -2.30
CA VAL A 117 2.55 -14.65 -2.37
C VAL A 117 3.66 -13.85 -1.70
N ALA A 118 3.89 -14.11 -0.42
CA ALA A 118 4.92 -13.46 0.39
C ALA A 118 6.28 -14.17 0.28
N GLY A 119 7.35 -13.51 0.73
CA GLY A 119 8.69 -14.10 0.77
C GLY A 119 9.32 -14.38 -0.61
N LYS A 120 8.82 -13.75 -1.68
CA LYS A 120 9.26 -14.00 -3.07
C LYS A 120 9.80 -12.75 -3.73
N ARG A 121 11.07 -12.78 -4.10
CA ARG A 121 11.81 -11.63 -4.64
C ARG A 121 11.84 -11.65 -6.17
N ALA A 122 11.30 -10.62 -6.79
CA ALA A 122 11.46 -10.39 -8.23
C ALA A 122 12.94 -10.23 -8.61
N GLY A 123 13.35 -10.85 -9.71
CA GLY A 123 14.74 -10.92 -10.16
C GLY A 123 15.55 -12.05 -9.52
N VAL A 124 15.02 -12.74 -8.51
CA VAL A 124 15.65 -13.91 -7.87
C VAL A 124 14.77 -15.15 -8.01
N ASP A 125 13.54 -15.10 -7.50
CA ASP A 125 12.59 -16.21 -7.55
C ASP A 125 11.79 -16.26 -8.86
N TYR A 126 11.47 -15.09 -9.42
CA TYR A 126 10.66 -14.94 -10.64
C TYR A 126 11.02 -13.64 -11.36
N THR A 127 10.56 -13.49 -12.61
CA THR A 127 10.70 -12.24 -13.37
C THR A 127 9.36 -11.84 -13.98
N PRO A 128 9.14 -10.57 -14.36
CA PRO A 128 7.93 -10.19 -15.09
C PRO A 128 7.71 -11.03 -16.35
N LYS A 129 8.78 -11.41 -17.05
CA LYS A 129 8.71 -12.28 -18.23
C LYS A 129 8.28 -13.71 -17.90
N SER A 130 8.76 -14.29 -16.79
CA SER A 130 8.36 -15.64 -16.39
C SER A 130 6.88 -15.67 -16.00
N LEU A 131 6.40 -14.66 -15.28
CA LEU A 131 4.98 -14.54 -14.92
C LEU A 131 4.10 -14.42 -16.18
N LEU A 132 4.47 -13.60 -17.17
CA LEU A 132 3.73 -13.57 -18.44
C LEU A 132 3.71 -14.95 -19.13
N ALA A 133 4.82 -15.69 -19.10
CA ALA A 133 4.90 -17.05 -19.65
C ALA A 133 4.06 -18.08 -18.87
N GLU A 134 3.78 -17.85 -17.58
CA GLU A 134 2.88 -18.65 -16.72
C GLU A 134 1.39 -18.37 -17.00
N GLY A 135 1.08 -17.48 -17.95
CA GLY A 135 -0.28 -17.18 -18.38
C GLY A 135 -0.98 -16.11 -17.53
N TYR A 136 -0.22 -15.16 -16.97
CA TYR A 136 -0.77 -13.87 -16.55
C TYR A 136 -0.89 -12.96 -17.77
N GLU A 137 -2.04 -12.31 -17.94
CA GLU A 137 -2.29 -11.40 -19.06
C GLU A 137 -1.51 -10.09 -18.93
N ALA A 138 -1.29 -9.66 -17.68
CA ALA A 138 -0.53 -8.45 -17.38
C ALA A 138 0.28 -8.61 -16.10
N VAL A 139 1.38 -7.87 -16.04
CA VAL A 139 2.23 -7.75 -14.84
C VAL A 139 2.41 -6.28 -14.51
N LEU A 140 2.05 -5.89 -13.28
CA LEU A 140 2.36 -4.56 -12.74
C LEU A 140 3.59 -4.63 -11.83
N VAL A 141 4.57 -3.76 -12.07
CA VAL A 141 5.73 -3.60 -11.19
C VAL A 141 5.52 -2.40 -10.28
N ALA A 142 5.37 -2.65 -8.98
CA ALA A 142 5.04 -1.68 -7.94
C ALA A 142 5.97 -1.79 -6.71
N ILE A 143 7.25 -2.08 -6.94
CA ILE A 143 8.25 -2.37 -5.88
C ILE A 143 8.72 -1.14 -5.08
N GLY A 144 8.38 0.07 -5.51
CA GLY A 144 8.77 1.30 -4.84
C GLY A 144 10.28 1.57 -4.84
N ALA A 145 10.73 2.40 -3.90
CA ALA A 145 12.12 2.83 -3.75
C ALA A 145 12.67 2.47 -2.37
N SER A 146 13.03 1.21 -2.18
CA SER A 146 13.47 0.69 -0.86
C SER A 146 14.99 0.82 -0.62
N LYS A 147 15.77 1.25 -1.62
CA LYS A 147 17.21 1.47 -1.46
C LYS A 147 17.46 2.85 -0.85
N PRO A 148 18.15 2.96 0.31
CA PRO A 148 18.49 4.25 0.86
C PRO A 148 19.45 5.01 -0.07
N ARG A 149 19.37 6.34 -0.04
CA ARG A 149 20.32 7.21 -0.73
C ARG A 149 21.55 7.41 0.15
N GLU A 150 22.71 7.07 -0.38
CA GLU A 150 24.01 7.35 0.24
C GLU A 150 24.40 8.81 0.02
N LEU A 151 24.88 9.47 1.08
CA LEU A 151 25.38 10.83 1.08
C LEU A 151 26.82 10.92 0.54
N ASN A 152 27.57 9.82 0.58
CA ASN A 152 28.96 9.69 0.16
C ASN A 152 29.89 10.67 0.90
N VAL A 153 29.72 10.78 2.23
CA VAL A 153 30.51 11.68 3.08
C VAL A 153 31.36 10.90 4.08
N PRO A 154 32.54 11.43 4.50
CA PRO A 154 33.34 10.80 5.54
C PRO A 154 32.52 10.60 6.83
N GLY A 155 32.56 9.39 7.37
CA GLY A 155 31.86 9.03 8.60
C GLY A 155 30.46 8.44 8.43
N GLU A 156 29.93 8.34 7.20
CA GLU A 156 28.57 7.81 6.93
C GLU A 156 28.37 6.34 7.36
N HIS A 157 29.46 5.57 7.48
CA HIS A 157 29.41 4.16 7.90
C HIS A 157 29.92 3.92 9.34
N LEU A 158 30.06 4.97 10.15
CA LEU A 158 30.44 4.83 11.55
C LEU A 158 29.33 4.15 12.36
N ALA A 159 29.71 3.45 13.43
CA ALA A 159 28.75 2.88 14.38
C ALA A 159 27.86 3.98 14.97
N GLY A 160 26.54 3.75 14.99
CA GLY A 160 25.55 4.73 15.44
C GLY A 160 24.99 5.64 14.35
N VAL A 161 25.53 5.57 13.11
CA VAL A 161 24.95 6.23 11.94
C VAL A 161 24.06 5.24 11.20
N TYR A 162 22.79 5.58 11.01
CA TYR A 162 21.81 4.70 10.37
C TYR A 162 21.09 5.43 9.24
N HIS A 163 20.83 4.71 8.15
CA HIS A 163 19.86 5.15 7.17
C HIS A 163 18.44 5.04 7.73
N ALA A 164 17.57 5.98 7.35
CA ALA A 164 16.21 6.06 7.89
C ALA A 164 15.39 4.79 7.65
N LEU A 165 15.39 4.24 6.42
CA LEU A 165 14.55 3.08 6.08
C LEU A 165 14.91 1.81 6.87
N PRO A 166 16.19 1.35 6.90
CA PRO A 166 16.57 0.22 7.74
C PRO A 166 16.29 0.43 9.22
N PHE A 167 16.51 1.65 9.72
CA PHE A 167 16.24 1.98 11.12
C PHE A 167 14.74 1.86 11.46
N LEU A 168 13.88 2.46 10.64
CA LEU A 168 12.42 2.45 10.85
C LEU A 168 11.80 1.06 10.71
N LEU A 169 12.34 0.21 9.83
CA LEU A 169 11.86 -1.17 9.64
C LEU A 169 12.30 -2.12 10.77
N ALA A 170 13.37 -1.79 11.50
CA ALA A 170 13.90 -2.61 12.58
C ALA A 170 13.23 -2.32 13.95
N MET A 171 12.37 -1.30 14.03
CA MET A 171 11.63 -0.89 15.24
C MET A 171 10.31 -1.63 15.43
#